data_AF-A0A1F6WQ87-F1
#
_entry.id   AF-A0A1F6WQ87-F1
#
_cell.length_a   1.000
_cell.length_b   1.000
_cell.length_c   1.000
_cell.angle_alpha   90.00
_cell.angle_beta   90.00
_cell.angle_gamma   90.00
#
_symmetry.space_group_name_H-M   'P 1'
#
loop_
_entity.id
_entity.type
_entity.pdbx_description
1 polymer ?
#
loop_
_entity_poly.entity_id
_entity_poly.type
_entity_poly.pdbx_seq_one_letter_code
_entity_poly.pdbx_strand_id
1 'polypeptide(L)'
;MDKLNDTSKEIWKGTEFWSGEIEKAGVIGKLCFFNDVIVEKIPPHPESGYNLVLSDTTLDGKKCDIYHTDQDESGNKIKGRSYHRIFIYTKDVE
;
A
#
# COMPACT_ATOMS: atom_id res chain seq x y z
N MET A 1 -11.47 -18.35 25.53
CA MET A 1 -10.39 -18.40 24.51
C MET A 1 -10.48 -17.15 23.67
N ASP A 2 -9.53 -16.26 23.88
CA ASP A 2 -9.53 -14.87 23.45
C ASP A 2 -9.42 -14.68 21.93
N LYS A 3 -10.33 -13.85 21.38
CA LYS A 3 -10.33 -13.35 20.01
C LYS A 3 -9.24 -12.26 19.80
N LEU A 4 -7.98 -12.58 20.08
CA LEU A 4 -6.86 -11.63 19.98
C LEU A 4 -5.85 -11.96 18.86
N ASN A 5 -6.16 -12.90 17.96
CA ASN A 5 -5.12 -13.55 17.14
C ASN A 5 -5.26 -13.45 15.61
N ASP A 6 -6.23 -12.69 15.09
CA ASP A 6 -6.46 -12.61 13.63
C ASP A 6 -5.91 -11.32 13.00
N THR A 7 -6.21 -10.16 13.56
CA THR A 7 -5.79 -8.85 13.00
C THR A 7 -4.28 -8.64 12.99
N SER A 8 -3.56 -9.20 13.95
CA SER A 8 -2.09 -9.11 14.00
C SER A 8 -1.41 -9.92 12.90
N LYS A 9 -2.00 -11.00 12.41
CA LYS A 9 -1.42 -11.77 11.29
C LYS A 9 -1.60 -11.08 9.94
N GLU A 10 -2.68 -10.32 9.78
CA GLU A 10 -2.97 -9.62 8.53
C GLU A 10 -2.01 -8.45 8.25
N ILE A 11 -1.58 -7.73 9.29
CA ILE A 11 -0.64 -6.60 9.18
C ILE A 11 0.80 -7.08 8.92
N TRP A 12 1.15 -8.29 9.37
CA TRP A 12 2.52 -8.84 9.26
C TRP A 12 2.82 -9.56 7.95
N LYS A 13 1.96 -9.43 6.93
CA LYS A 13 2.26 -9.97 5.60
C LYS A 13 3.38 -9.12 4.98
N GLY A 14 4.50 -9.75 4.64
CA GLY A 14 5.69 -9.06 4.14
C GLY A 14 5.54 -8.52 2.70
N THR A 15 6.55 -7.77 2.24
CA THR A 15 6.60 -7.16 0.91
C THR A 15 6.24 -8.12 -0.23
N GLU A 16 6.79 -9.34 -0.23
CA GLU A 16 6.55 -10.33 -1.29
C GLU A 16 5.06 -10.67 -1.46
N PHE A 17 4.34 -10.83 -0.34
CA PHE A 17 2.90 -11.09 -0.36
C PHE A 17 2.14 -9.94 -1.02
N TRP A 18 2.40 -8.70 -0.59
CA TRP A 18 1.69 -7.53 -1.09
C TRP A 18 2.03 -7.18 -2.53
N SER A 19 3.29 -7.38 -2.94
CA SER A 19 3.68 -7.30 -4.35
C SER A 19 2.87 -8.28 -5.20
N GLY A 20 2.70 -9.52 -4.73
CA GLY A 20 1.88 -10.52 -5.40
C GLY A 20 0.40 -10.12 -5.50
N GLU A 21 -0.18 -9.52 -4.46
CA GLU A 21 -1.56 -9.01 -4.52
C GLU A 21 -1.71 -7.83 -5.49
N ILE A 22 -0.73 -6.92 -5.53
CA ILE A 22 -0.68 -5.79 -6.47
C ILE A 22 -0.58 -6.29 -7.93
N GLU A 23 0.21 -7.33 -8.17
CA GLU A 23 0.32 -7.98 -9.48
C GLU A 23 -1.00 -8.67 -9.87
N LYS A 24 -1.62 -9.44 -8.97
CA LYS A 24 -2.93 -10.07 -9.21
C LYS A 24 -4.03 -9.05 -9.49
N ALA A 25 -3.99 -7.90 -8.83
CA ALA A 25 -4.92 -6.79 -9.08
C ALA A 25 -4.67 -6.10 -10.44
N GLY A 26 -3.57 -6.40 -11.14
CA GLY A 26 -3.25 -5.85 -12.45
C GLY A 26 -2.85 -4.37 -12.42
N VAL A 27 -2.43 -3.85 -11.25
CA VAL A 27 -2.09 -2.43 -11.09
C VAL A 27 -0.59 -2.17 -10.96
N ILE A 28 0.24 -3.21 -10.99
CA ILE A 28 1.71 -3.09 -10.86
C ILE A 28 2.32 -2.10 -11.86
N GLY A 29 1.84 -2.09 -13.12
CA GLY A 29 2.32 -1.18 -14.16
C GLY A 29 1.94 0.30 -13.97
N LYS A 30 1.09 0.60 -12.98
CA LYS A 30 0.72 1.98 -12.58
C LYS A 30 1.60 2.52 -11.45
N LEU A 31 2.48 1.69 -10.90
CA LEU A 31 3.37 2.04 -9.81
C LEU A 31 4.81 2.17 -10.31
N CYS A 32 5.53 3.15 -9.77
CA CYS A 32 6.98 3.20 -9.83
C CYS A 32 7.58 2.00 -9.11
N PHE A 33 8.85 1.72 -9.38
CA PHE A 33 9.59 0.67 -8.68
C PHE A 33 9.54 0.89 -7.15
N PHE A 34 9.18 -0.17 -6.43
CA PHE A 34 9.22 -0.26 -4.98
C PHE A 34 9.83 -1.60 -4.55
N ASN A 35 10.44 -1.62 -3.37
CA ASN A 35 11.00 -2.81 -2.73
C ASN A 35 10.63 -2.91 -1.24
N ASP A 36 9.83 -1.96 -0.75
CA ASP A 36 9.39 -1.88 0.64
C ASP A 36 7.91 -1.52 0.70
N VAL A 37 7.17 -2.22 1.57
CA VAL A 37 5.72 -2.11 1.70
C VAL A 37 5.39 -1.96 3.18
N ILE A 38 4.70 -0.88 3.52
CA ILE A 38 4.09 -0.67 4.82
C ILE A 38 2.59 -0.87 4.67
N VAL A 39 1.95 -1.59 5.60
CA VAL A 39 0.50 -1.78 5.59
C VAL A 39 -0.08 -1.39 6.93
N GLU A 40 -1.10 -0.55 6.91
CA GLU A 40 -1.72 -0.02 8.13
C GLU A 40 -3.23 0.16 7.95
N LYS A 41 -3.93 0.28 9.08
CA LYS A 41 -5.38 0.57 9.15
C LYS A 41 -5.71 2.06 9.20
N ILE A 42 -4.69 2.92 9.18
CA ILE A 42 -4.84 4.38 9.21
C ILE A 42 -4.05 4.91 8.03
N PRO A 43 -4.59 5.86 7.24
CA PRO A 43 -3.82 6.46 6.14
C PRO A 43 -2.58 7.18 6.67
N PRO A 44 -1.54 7.34 5.83
CA PRO A 44 -0.33 8.04 6.23
C PRO A 44 -0.64 9.52 6.55
N HIS A 45 0.10 10.11 7.47
CA HIS A 45 -0.05 11.54 7.79
C HIS A 45 0.19 12.39 6.52
N PRO A 46 -0.56 13.47 6.26
CA PRO A 46 -0.40 14.27 5.04
C PRO A 46 1.03 14.79 4.79
N GLU A 47 1.79 15.05 5.86
CA GLU A 47 3.17 15.55 5.79
C GLU A 47 4.25 14.43 5.73
N SER A 48 3.84 13.16 5.71
CA SER A 48 4.77 12.02 5.71
C SER A 48 5.49 11.79 4.37
N GLY A 49 5.12 12.54 3.33
CA GLY A 49 5.73 12.48 2.00
C GLY A 49 5.17 11.38 1.08
N TYR A 50 4.18 10.62 1.53
CA TYR A 50 3.42 9.67 0.72
C TYR A 50 2.32 10.36 -0.06
N ASN A 51 2.20 10.08 -1.37
CA ASN A 51 1.12 10.60 -2.20
C ASN A 51 0.18 9.45 -2.59
N LEU A 52 -1.13 9.70 -2.59
CA LEU A 52 -2.13 8.72 -3.01
C LEU A 52 -2.00 8.47 -4.52
N VAL A 53 -1.67 7.24 -4.91
CA VAL A 53 -1.46 6.89 -6.33
C VAL A 53 -2.58 6.02 -6.89
N LEU A 54 -3.19 5.18 -6.05
CA LEU A 54 -4.31 4.33 -6.43
C LEU A 54 -5.30 4.29 -5.28
N SER A 55 -6.57 4.55 -5.56
CA SER A 55 -7.66 4.49 -4.58
C SER A 55 -8.55 3.28 -4.82
N ASP A 56 -9.15 2.75 -3.74
CA ASP A 56 -10.14 1.65 -3.78
C ASP A 56 -9.69 0.41 -4.58
N THR A 57 -8.39 0.11 -4.56
CA THR A 57 -7.82 -1.09 -5.17
C THR A 57 -8.12 -2.29 -4.30
N THR A 58 -8.66 -3.37 -4.88
CA THR A 58 -8.89 -4.61 -4.14
C THR A 58 -7.60 -5.42 -4.01
N LEU A 59 -7.10 -5.59 -2.79
CA LEU A 59 -5.93 -6.42 -2.45
C LEU A 59 -6.32 -7.36 -1.31
N ASP A 60 -5.99 -8.65 -1.40
CA ASP A 60 -6.33 -9.65 -0.36
C ASP A 60 -7.83 -9.64 0.02
N GLY A 61 -8.69 -9.37 -0.97
CA GLY A 61 -10.15 -9.25 -0.77
C GLY A 61 -10.62 -7.98 -0.07
N LYS A 62 -9.73 -7.04 0.26
CA LYS A 62 -10.04 -5.77 0.94
C LYS A 62 -9.90 -4.59 0.01
N LYS A 63 -10.68 -3.53 0.25
CA LYS A 63 -10.46 -2.24 -0.42
C LYS A 63 -9.28 -1.53 0.21
N CYS A 64 -8.33 -1.12 -0.62
CA CYS A 64 -7.10 -0.49 -0.19
C CYS A 64 -6.82 0.78 -0.99
N ASP A 65 -6.19 1.74 -0.32
CA ASP A 65 -5.52 2.84 -0.99
C ASP A 65 -4.01 2.59 -0.97
N ILE A 66 -3.36 2.79 -2.12
CA ILE A 66 -1.92 2.66 -2.26
C ILE A 66 -1.34 4.06 -2.37
N TYR A 67 -0.37 4.35 -1.52
CA TYR A 67 0.41 5.57 -1.54
C TYR A 67 1.86 5.27 -1.88
N HIS A 68 2.55 6.22 -2.50
CA HIS A 68 3.93 6.06 -2.92
C HIS A 68 4.76 7.29 -2.54
N THR A 69 5.99 7.06 -2.09
CA THR A 69 6.96 8.10 -1.71
C THR A 69 7.58 8.82 -2.91
N ASP A 70 7.94 8.06 -3.94
CA ASP A 70 8.60 8.56 -5.16
C ASP A 70 7.66 8.86 -6.34
N GLN A 71 6.34 8.76 -6.20
CA GLN A 71 5.38 8.97 -7.27
C GLN A 71 4.29 9.94 -6.80
N ASP A 72 3.85 10.83 -7.70
CA ASP A 72 2.76 11.78 -7.46
C ASP A 72 1.38 11.20 -7.81
N GLU A 73 0.33 11.93 -7.45
CA GLU A 73 -1.08 11.53 -7.68
C GLU A 73 -1.45 11.41 -9.17
N SER A 74 -0.66 12.03 -10.06
CA SER A 74 -0.84 11.93 -11.52
C SER A 74 -0.10 10.74 -12.13
N GLY A 75 0.57 9.92 -11.31
CA GLY A 75 1.29 8.74 -11.75
C GLY A 75 2.73 8.98 -12.18
N ASN A 76 3.27 10.19 -11.99
CA ASN A 76 4.62 10.54 -12.42
C ASN A 76 5.64 10.32 -11.32
N LYS A 77 6.86 9.92 -11.70
CA LYS A 77 7.99 9.85 -10.78
C LYS A 77 8.42 11.25 -10.33
N ILE A 78 8.51 11.45 -9.02
CA ILE A 78 8.97 12.70 -8.41
C ILE A 78 10.50 12.77 -8.50
N LYS A 79 11.00 13.83 -9.14
CA LYS A 79 12.44 14.03 -9.32
C LYS A 79 13.15 14.17 -7.97
N GLY A 80 14.24 13.43 -7.81
CA GLY A 80 15.08 13.46 -6.61
C GLY A 80 14.61 12.58 -5.45
N ARG A 81 13.51 11.82 -5.61
CA ARG A 81 13.07 10.82 -4.64
C ARG A 81 13.44 9.41 -5.07
N SER A 82 13.89 8.58 -4.12
CA SER A 82 14.38 7.22 -4.34
C SER A 82 14.21 6.33 -3.09
N TYR A 83 13.11 6.51 -2.36
CA TYR A 83 12.81 5.71 -1.17
C TYR A 83 12.28 4.32 -1.54
N HIS A 84 11.71 4.16 -2.73
CA HIS A 84 11.20 2.90 -3.26
C HIS A 84 10.20 2.19 -2.34
N ARG A 85 9.37 2.99 -1.68
CA ARG A 85 8.43 2.53 -0.66
C ARG A 85 6.99 2.89 -0.99
N ILE A 86 6.11 1.90 -0.84
CA ILE A 86 4.67 2.10 -0.85
C ILE A 86 4.07 1.90 0.54
N PHE A 87 2.94 2.56 0.75
CA PHE A 87 2.10 2.40 1.93
C PHE A 87 0.71 1.96 1.48
N ILE A 88 0.20 0.88 2.04
CA ILE A 88 -1.12 0.35 1.77
C ILE A 88 -1.99 0.64 2.97
N TYR A 89 -2.97 1.51 2.77
CA TYR A 89 -4.03 1.72 3.74
C TYR A 89 -5.15 0.71 3.46
N THR A 90 -5.37 -0.23 4.36
CA THR A 90 -6.50 -1.17 4.27
C THR A 90 -7.74 -0.54 4.88
N LYS A 91 -8.79 -0.32 4.08
CA LYS A 91 -10.10 0.13 4.56
C LYS A 91 -10.81 -1.09 5.13
N ASP A 92 -11.03 -1.12 6.44
CA ASP A 92 -11.89 -2.16 7.03
C ASP A 92 -13.25 -2.10 6.33
N VAL A 93 -13.76 -3.26 5.92
CA VAL A 93 -15.13 -3.41 5.44
C VAL A 93 -16.00 -3.52 6.70
N GLU A 94 -16.86 -2.53 6.95
CA GLU A 94 -17.90 -2.62 7.99
C GLU A 94 -18.76 -3.89 7.83
#